data_AF-A0ABD7QSH8-F1
#
_entry.id   AF-A0ABD7QSH8-F1
#
_cell.length_a   1.000
_cell.length_b   1.000
_cell.length_c   1.000
_cell.angle_alpha   90.00
_cell.angle_beta   90.00
_cell.angle_gamma   90.00
#
_symmetry.space_group_name_H-M   'P 1'
#
loop_
_entity.id
_entity.type
_entity.pdbx_description
1 polymer ?
#
loop_
_entity_poly.entity_id
_entity_poly.type
_entity_poly.pdbx_seq_one_letter_code
_entity_poly.pdbx_strand_id
1 'polypeptide(L)'
;MRRTVATILAVATLTAVAATGLPVGPAAASTPVADRTTGHSGSGHGAAAPTHRNPVALSLPDGETAASCADPTAIRGVGRDRNWYLYCTTDALTATEQNADGSLVQHGVPTYRSTDLTHWTYVNDAFPTRPAWVGSANGIWAPDVVYRAGDRGRAGTWYLYYAASDTPSASAPTGGGSAVGVATSSSPTGPWKDSGGPVVAPQTAANGTGARWAFDPEVITDKGTTYLYFGSYFGGVNVRTLSADGLRSDPASERQIAIDNRYEGAYLMRHDGWWYFTGSATNCCNGALTGYGVFVARSRSPLGPFTDQDGVAITSTRVGGTPLLAQNGNRWVGTGHNTVVTDLAGQDWIIYHAVDRGDPYYAGQPTYTKRPALIDPLDWRHGWPVVRGGAGPSDTVQPGPVAQPGQRATYRATTAPVDVPGRTIRALSTSFDGTTLPTALRWTREPDRSTWTVGGGTFRWQTQDADIHPPATPLASVLSEPAPQGDYVLQTTVAVDTPATGDGVNYVQGGLIVWGDDGDYVRLTSNSIFNTRQTEFGKQVSGQPAGAPSYGNTVVGPVGDTTTLRIVHRVAGGEHRYTAYTSVDGRHFVRGGTWTADLGSAPRIGLISLGGAGFTSTFEDLRVSTVATHRR
;
A
#
# COMPACT_ATOMS: atom_id res chain seq x y z
N MET A 1 3.34 39.42 13.96
CA MET A 1 4.47 38.84 13.22
C MET A 1 4.10 37.42 12.85
N ARG A 2 3.65 37.21 11.60
CA ARG A 2 3.22 35.91 11.05
C ARG A 2 4.40 35.34 10.27
N ARG A 3 4.92 34.18 10.68
CA ARG A 3 5.90 33.42 9.90
C ARG A 3 5.16 32.43 9.03
N THR A 4 5.26 32.64 7.72
CA THR A 4 4.74 31.80 6.65
C THR A 4 5.53 30.49 6.63
N VAL A 5 4.82 29.37 6.72
CA VAL A 5 5.36 28.03 6.47
C VAL A 5 5.43 27.87 4.96
N ALA A 6 6.65 27.75 4.41
CA ALA A 6 6.86 27.48 3.00
C ALA A 6 6.79 25.97 2.78
N THR A 7 5.73 25.53 2.10
CA THR A 7 5.60 24.18 1.53
C THR A 7 6.60 24.04 0.38
N ILE A 8 7.53 23.10 0.49
CA ILE A 8 8.45 22.76 -0.61
C ILE A 8 7.66 21.92 -1.62
N LEU A 9 7.20 22.57 -2.69
CA LEU A 9 6.79 21.93 -3.93
C LEU A 9 8.05 21.77 -4.78
N ALA A 10 8.60 20.56 -4.89
CA ALA A 10 9.70 20.29 -5.79
C ALA A 10 9.18 20.19 -7.23
N VAL A 11 9.25 21.29 -7.97
CA VAL A 11 9.10 21.33 -9.43
C VAL A 11 10.50 21.23 -10.02
N ALA A 12 10.83 20.10 -10.65
CA ALA A 12 12.10 19.92 -11.34
C ALA A 12 11.95 20.34 -12.81
N THR A 13 12.47 21.52 -13.17
CA THR A 13 12.71 21.92 -14.56
C THR A 13 14.14 21.54 -14.96
N LEU A 14 14.30 20.65 -15.95
CA LEU A 14 15.60 20.32 -16.54
C LEU A 14 16.05 21.39 -17.57
N THR A 15 17.29 21.84 -17.45
CA THR A 15 18.03 22.49 -18.54
C THR A 15 19.15 21.57 -19.01
N ALA A 16 19.19 21.31 -20.32
CA ALA A 16 20.12 20.41 -20.97
C ALA A 16 21.53 21.02 -21.12
N VAL A 17 22.57 20.22 -20.86
CA VAL A 17 23.93 20.48 -21.34
C VAL A 17 24.42 19.22 -22.04
N ALA A 18 24.81 19.38 -23.31
CA ALA A 18 25.32 18.34 -24.18
C ALA A 18 26.73 17.90 -23.76
N ALA A 19 26.98 16.59 -23.70
CA ALA A 19 28.32 16.03 -23.69
C ALA A 19 28.39 14.88 -24.70
N THR A 20 29.38 15.00 -25.57
CA THR A 20 29.69 14.18 -26.75
C THR A 20 30.10 12.75 -26.39
N GLY A 21 29.61 11.78 -27.17
CA GLY A 21 29.85 10.35 -26.98
C GLY A 21 31.17 9.83 -27.55
N LEU A 22 31.47 8.58 -27.17
CA LEU A 22 32.36 7.65 -27.88
C LEU A 22 31.77 6.22 -27.78
N PRO A 23 31.98 5.35 -28.79
CA PRO A 23 31.16 4.16 -29.02
C PRO A 23 31.69 2.91 -28.31
N VAL A 24 30.78 2.06 -27.84
CA VAL A 24 31.07 0.69 -27.40
C VAL A 24 30.51 -0.27 -28.46
N GLY A 25 31.38 -1.17 -28.95
CA GLY A 25 31.10 -2.12 -30.03
C GLY A 25 30.13 -3.26 -29.66
N PRO A 26 29.70 -4.06 -30.65
CA PRO A 26 28.58 -4.98 -30.50
C PRO A 26 29.01 -6.29 -29.84
N ALA A 27 28.24 -6.74 -28.85
CA ALA A 27 28.30 -8.10 -28.33
C ALA A 27 27.16 -8.94 -28.93
N ALA A 28 27.50 -10.18 -29.30
CA ALA A 28 26.77 -11.05 -30.20
C ALA A 28 25.40 -11.51 -29.66
N ALA A 29 24.42 -11.54 -30.57
CA ALA A 29 23.11 -12.12 -30.37
C ALA A 29 23.16 -13.65 -30.48
N SER A 30 22.60 -14.35 -29.50
CA SER A 30 22.28 -15.78 -29.58
C SER A 30 20.84 -15.95 -30.06
N THR A 31 20.67 -16.78 -31.10
CA THR A 31 19.40 -17.12 -31.71
C THR A 31 18.61 -18.12 -30.84
N PRO A 32 17.27 -17.97 -30.69
CA PRO A 32 16.44 -19.04 -30.16
C PRO A 32 16.00 -20.00 -31.29
N VAL A 33 16.14 -21.29 -31.02
CA VAL A 33 15.65 -22.40 -31.84
C VAL A 33 14.12 -22.47 -31.72
N ALA A 34 13.42 -22.36 -32.84
CA ALA A 34 11.98 -22.54 -32.93
C ALA A 34 11.62 -24.02 -32.95
N ASP A 35 10.90 -24.50 -31.92
CA ASP A 35 10.32 -25.83 -31.92
C ASP A 35 8.88 -25.76 -32.46
N ARG A 36 8.66 -26.37 -33.64
CA ARG A 36 7.35 -26.50 -34.28
C ARG A 36 6.71 -27.79 -33.77
N THR A 37 5.66 -27.68 -32.96
CA THR A 37 4.75 -28.80 -32.72
C THR A 37 3.47 -28.63 -33.52
N THR A 38 3.25 -29.57 -34.43
CA THR A 38 2.05 -29.72 -35.26
C THR A 38 0.91 -30.32 -34.44
N GLY A 39 -0.30 -29.80 -34.69
CA GLY A 39 -1.51 -30.21 -33.98
C GLY A 39 -1.91 -31.67 -34.23
N HIS A 40 -2.41 -32.29 -33.17
CA HIS A 40 -3.26 -33.48 -33.23
C HIS A 40 -4.51 -33.22 -32.40
N SER A 41 -5.66 -33.30 -33.06
CA SER A 41 -6.99 -33.28 -32.49
C SER A 41 -7.26 -34.58 -31.75
N GLY A 42 -7.35 -34.50 -30.42
CA GLY A 42 -7.83 -35.57 -29.54
C GLY A 42 -8.99 -35.08 -28.68
N SER A 43 -10.19 -35.59 -28.94
CA SER A 43 -11.38 -35.41 -28.12
C SER A 43 -11.26 -36.20 -26.81
N GLY A 44 -11.42 -35.53 -25.67
CA GLY A 44 -11.51 -36.16 -24.35
C GLY A 44 -10.47 -35.67 -23.34
N HIS A 45 -10.37 -34.36 -23.11
CA HIS A 45 -9.60 -33.82 -21.99
C HIS A 45 -10.54 -33.09 -21.05
N GLY A 46 -10.73 -33.62 -19.84
CA GLY A 46 -11.29 -32.84 -18.75
C GLY A 46 -10.50 -31.54 -18.66
N ALA A 47 -11.20 -30.40 -18.64
CA ALA A 47 -10.56 -29.09 -18.69
C ALA A 47 -9.44 -29.01 -17.64
N ALA A 48 -8.22 -28.73 -18.09
CA ALA A 48 -7.08 -28.57 -17.20
C ALA A 48 -7.42 -27.53 -16.13
N ALA A 49 -7.05 -27.80 -14.88
CA ALA A 49 -7.31 -26.88 -13.80
C ALA A 49 -6.57 -25.55 -14.05
N PRO A 50 -7.25 -24.39 -13.89
CA PRO A 50 -6.61 -23.11 -14.10
C PRO A 50 -5.45 -22.92 -13.11
N THR A 51 -4.43 -22.17 -13.55
CA THR A 51 -3.28 -21.75 -12.75
C THR A 51 -3.01 -20.28 -13.02
N HIS A 52 -2.38 -19.58 -12.07
CA HIS A 52 -1.91 -18.22 -12.28
C HIS A 52 -0.47 -18.06 -11.78
N ARG A 53 0.20 -17.02 -12.28
CA ARG A 53 1.51 -16.55 -11.81
C ARG A 53 1.45 -15.03 -11.78
N ASN A 54 2.01 -14.43 -10.73
CA ASN A 54 2.14 -12.98 -10.64
C ASN A 54 3.45 -12.47 -11.29
N PRO A 55 3.42 -11.26 -11.90
CA PRO A 55 2.23 -10.43 -12.13
C PRO A 55 1.31 -11.03 -13.20
N VAL A 56 0.05 -10.59 -13.28
CA VAL A 56 -0.85 -11.06 -14.35
C VAL A 56 -0.28 -10.68 -15.72
N ALA A 57 -0.53 -11.50 -16.74
CA ALA A 57 -0.02 -11.25 -18.08
C ALA A 57 -0.88 -10.17 -18.77
N LEU A 58 -0.28 -9.04 -19.11
CA LEU A 58 -0.93 -7.92 -19.80
C LEU A 58 -0.37 -7.78 -21.22
N SER A 59 -0.91 -8.50 -22.19
CA SER A 59 -0.40 -8.53 -23.57
C SER A 59 -0.77 -7.27 -24.36
N LEU A 60 0.23 -6.70 -25.04
CA LEU A 60 0.10 -5.57 -25.94
C LEU A 60 0.02 -6.02 -27.42
N PRO A 61 -0.48 -5.17 -28.35
CA PRO A 61 -0.68 -5.56 -29.76
C PRO A 61 0.59 -5.95 -30.52
N ASP A 62 1.75 -5.46 -30.10
CA ASP A 62 3.07 -5.75 -30.66
C ASP A 62 3.72 -7.02 -30.09
N GLY A 63 3.06 -7.69 -29.14
CA GLY A 63 3.55 -8.88 -28.46
C GLY A 63 4.35 -8.59 -27.19
N GLU A 64 4.55 -7.32 -26.83
CA GLU A 64 5.13 -6.96 -25.54
C GLU A 64 4.15 -7.17 -24.38
N THR A 65 4.65 -7.04 -23.15
CA THR A 65 3.83 -7.07 -21.93
C THR A 65 3.87 -5.70 -21.27
N ALA A 66 2.70 -5.22 -20.84
CA ALA A 66 2.63 -3.95 -20.13
C ALA A 66 3.43 -4.02 -18.83
N ALA A 67 4.21 -2.97 -18.56
CA ALA A 67 5.09 -2.85 -17.40
C ALA A 67 4.33 -2.52 -16.10
N SER A 68 3.13 -1.94 -16.23
CA SER A 68 2.35 -1.42 -15.13
C SER A 68 0.84 -1.58 -15.39
N CYS A 69 0.10 -1.72 -14.31
CA CYS A 69 -1.34 -1.50 -14.25
C CYS A 69 -1.64 -1.08 -12.82
N ALA A 70 -1.34 0.19 -12.54
CA ALA A 70 -1.60 0.80 -11.26
C ALA A 70 -3.10 0.92 -11.00
N ASP A 71 -3.47 0.88 -9.72
CA ASP A 71 -4.83 1.12 -9.23
C ASP A 71 -5.91 0.32 -9.99
N PRO A 72 -5.77 -1.03 -10.07
CA PRO A 72 -6.63 -1.85 -10.91
C PRO A 72 -8.07 -1.91 -10.40
N THR A 73 -9.04 -1.59 -11.26
CA THR A 73 -10.45 -1.96 -11.08
C THR A 73 -10.86 -2.98 -12.12
N ALA A 74 -11.62 -4.00 -11.70
CA ALA A 74 -12.00 -5.12 -12.54
C ALA A 74 -13.49 -5.42 -12.45
N ILE A 75 -14.13 -5.65 -13.58
CA ILE A 75 -15.56 -5.94 -13.66
C ILE A 75 -15.85 -7.00 -14.72
N ARG A 76 -16.89 -7.80 -14.49
CA ARG A 76 -17.37 -8.77 -15.46
C ARG A 76 -18.30 -8.10 -16.47
N GLY A 77 -18.18 -8.49 -17.74
CA GLY A 77 -19.14 -8.17 -18.78
C GLY A 77 -20.55 -8.64 -18.44
N VAL A 78 -21.55 -7.96 -19.01
CA VAL A 78 -22.97 -8.19 -18.72
C VAL A 78 -23.71 -8.93 -19.84
N GLY A 79 -24.83 -9.57 -19.49
CA GLY A 79 -25.69 -10.25 -20.46
C GLY A 79 -25.01 -11.46 -21.11
N ARG A 80 -24.71 -11.39 -22.41
CA ARG A 80 -24.04 -12.46 -23.18
C ARG A 80 -22.52 -12.32 -23.22
N ASP A 81 -22.00 -11.19 -22.76
CA ASP A 81 -20.57 -11.02 -22.63
C ASP A 81 -20.01 -11.97 -21.57
N ARG A 82 -18.86 -12.57 -21.87
CA ARG A 82 -18.17 -13.54 -21.02
C ARG A 82 -16.78 -13.05 -20.62
N ASN A 83 -16.41 -11.84 -21.03
CA ASN A 83 -15.15 -11.24 -20.70
C ASN A 83 -15.20 -10.59 -19.32
N TRP A 84 -14.01 -10.40 -18.78
CA TRP A 84 -13.67 -9.51 -17.68
C TRP A 84 -12.96 -8.31 -18.27
N TYR A 85 -13.10 -7.15 -17.64
CA TYR A 85 -12.45 -5.90 -18.02
C TYR A 85 -11.63 -5.39 -16.85
N LEU A 86 -10.45 -4.87 -17.15
CA LEU A 86 -9.50 -4.30 -16.19
C LEU A 86 -9.15 -2.90 -16.66
N TYR A 87 -9.22 -1.93 -15.75
CA TYR A 87 -8.87 -0.53 -16.01
C TYR A 87 -7.80 -0.13 -15.02
N CYS A 88 -6.80 0.59 -15.50
CA CYS A 88 -5.65 1.01 -14.71
C CYS A 88 -5.57 2.54 -14.70
N THR A 89 -4.91 3.11 -13.69
CA THR A 89 -4.50 4.52 -13.69
C THR A 89 -3.70 4.88 -14.95
N THR A 90 -3.79 6.13 -15.41
CA THR A 90 -2.93 6.64 -16.48
C THR A 90 -1.46 6.45 -16.16
N ASP A 91 -0.76 5.76 -17.07
CA ASP A 91 0.64 5.36 -16.93
C ASP A 91 1.21 5.06 -18.34
N ALA A 92 2.51 4.80 -18.44
CA ALA A 92 3.11 4.22 -19.65
C ALA A 92 2.77 2.73 -19.77
N LEU A 93 2.62 2.25 -21.02
CA LEU A 93 2.35 0.84 -21.24
C LEU A 93 3.61 0.01 -21.10
N THR A 94 4.71 0.39 -21.74
CA THR A 94 5.97 -0.38 -21.70
C THR A 94 7.04 0.31 -20.85
N ALA A 95 8.03 -0.47 -20.41
CA ALA A 95 9.11 0.04 -19.56
C ALA A 95 9.99 1.11 -20.24
N THR A 96 9.89 1.25 -21.56
CA THR A 96 10.79 2.05 -22.40
C THR A 96 10.06 3.08 -23.26
N GLU A 97 8.73 3.14 -23.22
CA GLU A 97 7.95 4.02 -24.09
C GLU A 97 8.12 5.49 -23.70
N GLN A 98 8.73 6.27 -24.58
CA GLN A 98 9.06 7.67 -24.35
C GLN A 98 8.72 8.55 -25.55
N ASN A 99 8.27 9.77 -25.24
CA ASN A 99 8.17 10.87 -26.20
C ASN A 99 9.58 11.33 -26.62
N ALA A 100 9.65 12.14 -27.69
CA ALA A 100 10.91 12.69 -28.20
C ALA A 100 11.67 13.58 -27.19
N ASP A 101 10.98 14.11 -26.18
CA ASP A 101 11.58 14.89 -25.10
C ASP A 101 12.06 14.04 -23.90
N GLY A 102 11.93 12.72 -23.98
CA GLY A 102 12.32 11.76 -22.94
C GLY A 102 11.28 11.54 -21.84
N SER A 103 10.15 12.25 -21.87
CA SER A 103 9.02 11.96 -20.97
C SER A 103 8.35 10.64 -21.36
N LEU A 104 7.77 9.94 -20.39
CA LEU A 104 7.02 8.71 -20.65
C LEU A 104 5.74 9.01 -21.46
N VAL A 105 5.40 8.15 -22.42
CA VAL A 105 4.10 8.22 -23.11
C VAL A 105 3.01 7.86 -22.11
N GLN A 106 1.98 8.70 -21.99
CA GLN A 106 0.92 8.53 -21.00
C GLN A 106 -0.35 8.02 -21.68
N HIS A 107 -0.81 6.84 -21.26
CA HIS A 107 -2.01 6.20 -21.77
C HIS A 107 -3.21 6.48 -20.86
N GLY A 108 -4.29 6.99 -21.44
CA GLY A 108 -5.44 7.50 -20.70
C GLY A 108 -6.35 6.39 -20.17
N VAL A 109 -6.13 5.93 -18.94
CA VAL A 109 -6.85 4.80 -18.33
C VAL A 109 -6.82 3.58 -19.25
N PRO A 110 -5.66 2.89 -19.35
CA PRO A 110 -5.50 1.71 -20.18
C PRO A 110 -6.53 0.64 -19.82
N THR A 111 -7.24 0.13 -20.83
CA THR A 111 -8.29 -0.87 -20.66
C THR A 111 -7.86 -2.20 -21.27
N TYR A 112 -8.02 -3.27 -20.49
CA TYR A 112 -7.73 -4.63 -20.90
C TYR A 112 -8.98 -5.52 -20.79
N ARG A 113 -8.97 -6.63 -21.52
CA ARG A 113 -10.01 -7.67 -21.41
C ARG A 113 -9.39 -9.04 -21.16
N SER A 114 -10.08 -9.90 -20.43
CA SER A 114 -9.66 -11.28 -20.16
C SER A 114 -10.84 -12.24 -20.20
N THR A 115 -10.57 -13.51 -20.46
CA THR A 115 -11.53 -14.60 -20.22
C THR A 115 -11.17 -15.43 -19.00
N ASP A 116 -9.98 -15.26 -18.43
CA ASP A 116 -9.48 -16.11 -17.35
C ASP A 116 -8.97 -15.37 -16.11
N LEU A 117 -9.09 -14.03 -16.07
CA LEU A 117 -8.60 -13.11 -15.02
C LEU A 117 -7.06 -13.05 -14.86
N THR A 118 -6.30 -13.80 -15.66
CA THR A 118 -4.84 -13.97 -15.49
C THR A 118 -4.06 -13.58 -16.74
N HIS A 119 -4.65 -13.74 -17.92
CA HIS A 119 -4.16 -13.29 -19.21
C HIS A 119 -5.12 -12.23 -19.75
N TRP A 120 -4.62 -11.02 -19.86
CA TRP A 120 -5.35 -9.84 -20.29
C TRP A 120 -4.78 -9.34 -21.60
N THR A 121 -5.65 -8.95 -22.52
CA THR A 121 -5.27 -8.33 -23.79
C THR A 121 -5.65 -6.86 -23.74
N TYR A 122 -4.70 -5.99 -24.03
CA TYR A 122 -4.96 -4.56 -24.17
C TYR A 122 -6.01 -4.32 -25.26
N VAL A 123 -6.96 -3.43 -24.97
CA VAL A 123 -8.04 -3.08 -25.89
C VAL A 123 -7.82 -1.67 -26.44
N ASN A 124 -7.80 -0.68 -25.55
CA ASN A 124 -7.67 0.73 -25.87
C ASN A 124 -7.50 1.55 -24.58
N ASP A 125 -7.18 2.83 -24.74
CA ASP A 125 -7.32 3.83 -23.70
C ASP A 125 -8.79 4.24 -23.57
N ALA A 126 -9.29 4.35 -22.32
CA ALA A 126 -10.62 4.89 -22.08
C ALA A 126 -10.69 6.39 -22.41
N PHE A 127 -9.57 7.11 -22.23
CA PHE A 127 -9.40 8.53 -22.53
C PHE A 127 -8.24 8.76 -23.51
N PRO A 128 -8.42 8.43 -24.81
CA PRO A 128 -7.42 8.78 -25.83
C PRO A 128 -7.27 10.29 -26.00
N THR A 129 -8.24 11.07 -25.50
CA THR A 129 -8.12 12.51 -25.33
C THR A 129 -8.56 12.85 -23.92
N ARG A 130 -7.68 13.53 -23.18
CA ARG A 130 -7.97 13.99 -21.82
C ARG A 130 -9.17 14.96 -21.84
N PRO A 131 -10.16 14.80 -20.94
CA PRO A 131 -11.27 15.75 -20.83
C PRO A 131 -10.78 17.17 -20.56
N ALA A 132 -11.41 18.17 -21.19
CA ALA A 132 -10.91 19.55 -21.21
C ALA A 132 -10.86 20.22 -19.82
N TRP A 133 -11.66 19.74 -18.86
CA TRP A 133 -11.69 20.26 -17.49
C TRP A 133 -10.65 19.60 -16.57
N VAL A 134 -9.95 18.55 -17.03
CA VAL A 134 -8.86 17.91 -16.28
C VAL A 134 -7.56 18.65 -16.58
N GLY A 135 -6.86 19.04 -15.52
CA GLY A 135 -5.61 19.80 -15.62
C GLY A 135 -4.50 19.01 -16.30
N SER A 136 -3.42 19.70 -16.67
CA SER A 136 -2.29 19.07 -17.37
C SER A 136 -1.28 18.36 -16.46
N ALA A 137 -1.59 18.19 -15.18
CA ALA A 137 -0.77 17.46 -14.22
C ALA A 137 -0.74 15.95 -14.51
N ASN A 138 -0.33 15.13 -13.53
CA ASN A 138 -0.04 13.69 -13.61
C ASN A 138 -1.17 12.77 -14.14
N GLY A 139 -2.30 13.31 -14.61
CA GLY A 139 -3.25 12.62 -15.47
C GLY A 139 -4.58 12.27 -14.82
N ILE A 140 -5.17 11.18 -15.30
CA ILE A 140 -6.43 10.62 -14.81
C ILE A 140 -6.10 9.40 -13.93
N TRP A 141 -6.52 9.45 -12.68
CA TRP A 141 -6.18 8.51 -11.63
C TRP A 141 -7.39 7.81 -11.06
N ALA A 142 -7.10 6.88 -10.16
CA ALA A 142 -7.74 5.58 -10.05
C ALA A 142 -9.18 5.50 -10.59
N PRO A 143 -9.42 4.68 -11.63
CA PRO A 143 -10.76 4.46 -12.15
C PRO A 143 -11.58 3.56 -11.23
N ASP A 144 -12.88 3.80 -11.20
CA ASP A 144 -13.89 2.82 -10.78
C ASP A 144 -14.97 2.69 -11.86
N VAL A 145 -15.40 1.46 -12.12
CA VAL A 145 -16.29 1.12 -13.21
C VAL A 145 -17.51 0.37 -12.71
N VAL A 146 -18.70 0.88 -13.03
CA VAL A 146 -19.96 0.25 -12.66
C VAL A 146 -20.91 0.16 -13.85
N TYR A 147 -21.66 -0.93 -13.92
CA TYR A 147 -22.77 -1.08 -14.86
C TYR A 147 -24.10 -0.83 -14.15
N ARG A 148 -24.92 0.05 -14.71
CA ARG A 148 -26.33 0.23 -14.29
C ARG A 148 -27.24 -0.33 -15.37
N ALA A 149 -28.06 -1.32 -14.99
CA ALA A 149 -29.08 -1.84 -15.87
C ALA A 149 -30.11 -0.76 -16.23
N GLY A 150 -30.63 -0.80 -17.45
CA GLY A 150 -31.70 0.10 -17.88
C GLY A 150 -33.07 -0.45 -17.49
N ASP A 151 -34.02 0.47 -17.27
CA ASP A 151 -35.41 0.11 -16.95
C ASP A 151 -36.29 0.05 -18.20
N ARG A 152 -37.33 -0.80 -18.15
CA ARG A 152 -38.44 -0.84 -19.13
C ARG A 152 -37.97 -0.89 -20.60
N GLY A 153 -37.00 -1.76 -20.89
CA GLY A 153 -36.47 -1.95 -22.25
C GLY A 153 -35.41 -0.94 -22.69
N ARG A 154 -35.00 -0.01 -21.82
CA ARG A 154 -33.82 0.84 -22.07
C ARG A 154 -32.55 -0.01 -21.91
N ALA A 155 -31.56 0.26 -22.77
CA ALA A 155 -30.24 -0.32 -22.61
C ALA A 155 -29.61 0.17 -21.30
N GLY A 156 -28.85 -0.69 -20.64
CA GLY A 156 -28.03 -0.28 -19.49
C GLY A 156 -26.87 0.60 -19.93
N THR A 157 -26.21 1.22 -18.94
CA THR A 157 -25.13 2.18 -19.14
C THR A 157 -23.96 1.82 -18.24
N TRP A 158 -22.77 1.85 -18.81
CA TRP A 158 -21.51 1.77 -18.09
C TRP A 158 -21.10 3.17 -17.64
N TYR A 159 -20.61 3.26 -16.42
CA TYR A 159 -20.09 4.47 -15.81
C TYR A 159 -18.63 4.21 -15.42
N LEU A 160 -17.74 5.09 -15.85
CA LEU A 160 -16.33 5.12 -15.45
C LEU A 160 -16.14 6.38 -14.62
N TYR A 161 -16.11 6.23 -13.30
CA TYR A 161 -15.69 7.27 -12.39
C TYR A 161 -14.17 7.30 -12.36
N TYR A 162 -13.59 8.49 -12.23
CA TYR A 162 -12.15 8.65 -12.22
C TYR A 162 -11.75 9.88 -11.42
N ALA A 163 -10.54 9.88 -10.88
CA ALA A 163 -9.93 11.05 -10.30
C ALA A 163 -9.25 11.91 -11.38
N ALA A 164 -9.59 13.19 -11.41
CA ALA A 164 -8.72 14.21 -11.98
C ALA A 164 -7.65 14.53 -10.94
N SER A 165 -6.37 14.20 -11.24
CA SER A 165 -5.26 14.44 -10.31
C SER A 165 -5.18 15.92 -9.89
N ASP A 166 -5.59 16.80 -10.81
CA ASP A 166 -5.70 18.24 -10.65
C ASP A 166 -6.67 18.81 -11.69
N THR A 167 -7.23 19.99 -11.42
CA THR A 167 -8.04 20.76 -12.38
C THR A 167 -7.38 22.10 -12.69
N PRO A 168 -7.74 22.77 -13.79
CA PRO A 168 -7.32 24.15 -14.03
C PRO A 168 -7.78 25.09 -12.90
N SER A 169 -6.97 26.10 -12.62
CA SER A 169 -7.38 27.25 -11.81
C SER A 169 -7.90 28.37 -12.71
N ALA A 170 -8.37 29.48 -12.13
CA ALA A 170 -8.83 30.64 -12.90
C ALA A 170 -7.73 31.26 -13.79
N SER A 171 -6.45 31.00 -13.49
CA SER A 171 -5.30 31.64 -14.14
C SER A 171 -4.26 30.67 -14.69
N ALA A 172 -4.42 29.35 -14.52
CA ALA A 172 -3.43 28.37 -14.95
C ALA A 172 -4.07 27.02 -15.32
N PRO A 173 -3.45 26.23 -16.22
CA PRO A 173 -3.94 24.90 -16.61
C PRO A 173 -3.85 23.85 -15.48
N THR A 174 -3.31 24.23 -14.32
CA THR A 174 -3.17 23.44 -13.10
C THR A 174 -3.43 24.32 -11.86
N GLY A 175 -3.52 23.68 -10.69
CA GLY A 175 -3.63 24.35 -9.38
C GLY A 175 -5.06 24.59 -8.90
N GLY A 176 -6.06 24.02 -9.56
CA GLY A 176 -7.45 24.02 -9.11
C GLY A 176 -7.76 22.97 -8.04
N GLY A 177 -6.87 21.99 -7.87
CA GLY A 177 -7.03 20.88 -6.92
C GLY A 177 -7.64 19.64 -7.55
N SER A 178 -7.60 18.54 -6.82
CA SER A 178 -8.14 17.25 -7.25
C SER A 178 -9.67 17.23 -7.31
N ALA A 179 -10.23 16.42 -8.20
CA ALA A 179 -11.67 16.24 -8.32
C ALA A 179 -12.04 14.83 -8.81
N VAL A 180 -13.30 14.44 -8.68
CA VAL A 180 -13.84 13.20 -9.26
C VAL A 180 -14.72 13.52 -10.46
N GLY A 181 -14.44 12.87 -11.59
CA GLY A 181 -15.24 12.91 -12.82
C GLY A 181 -16.04 11.64 -13.05
N VAL A 182 -16.89 11.67 -14.08
CA VAL A 182 -17.56 10.47 -14.59
C VAL A 182 -17.72 10.55 -16.11
N ALA A 183 -17.47 9.42 -16.77
CA ALA A 183 -17.79 9.21 -18.17
C ALA A 183 -18.78 8.04 -18.33
N THR A 184 -19.56 8.05 -19.41
CA THR A 184 -20.58 7.02 -19.69
C THR A 184 -20.36 6.34 -21.03
N SER A 185 -20.76 5.07 -21.14
CA SER A 185 -20.74 4.32 -22.40
C SER A 185 -21.82 3.25 -22.46
N SER A 186 -22.16 2.81 -23.68
CA SER A 186 -22.96 1.62 -23.92
C SER A 186 -22.14 0.32 -23.90
N SER A 187 -20.81 0.44 -23.87
CA SER A 187 -19.86 -0.67 -23.90
C SER A 187 -18.83 -0.53 -22.77
N PRO A 188 -18.36 -1.63 -22.15
CA PRO A 188 -17.29 -1.57 -21.16
C PRO A 188 -15.97 -1.03 -21.76
N THR A 189 -15.75 -1.12 -23.07
CA THR A 189 -14.51 -0.63 -23.71
C THR A 189 -14.65 0.77 -24.32
N GLY A 190 -15.75 1.45 -24.06
CA GLY A 190 -16.05 2.73 -24.70
C GLY A 190 -16.61 2.60 -26.13
N PRO A 191 -16.68 3.70 -26.89
CA PRO A 191 -16.14 5.02 -26.55
C PRO A 191 -16.82 5.61 -25.31
N TRP A 192 -16.02 6.29 -24.50
CA TRP A 192 -16.50 6.94 -23.27
C TRP A 192 -16.86 8.40 -23.56
N LYS A 193 -18.03 8.82 -23.07
CA LYS A 193 -18.47 10.21 -23.11
C LYS A 193 -18.36 10.82 -21.72
N ASP A 194 -17.38 11.72 -21.55
CA ASP A 194 -17.24 12.53 -20.34
C ASP A 194 -18.50 13.37 -20.06
N SER A 195 -18.80 13.58 -18.78
CA SER A 195 -19.95 14.37 -18.32
C SER A 195 -19.72 15.89 -18.43
N GLY A 196 -18.49 16.34 -18.69
CA GLY A 196 -18.14 17.74 -18.95
C GLY A 196 -17.71 18.52 -17.71
N GLY A 197 -17.65 17.88 -16.53
CA GLY A 197 -17.20 18.52 -15.30
C GLY A 197 -17.19 17.55 -14.12
N PRO A 198 -16.78 18.02 -12.93
CA PRO A 198 -16.62 17.15 -11.77
C PRO A 198 -17.96 16.76 -11.13
N VAL A 199 -18.08 15.48 -10.77
CA VAL A 199 -19.12 14.94 -9.87
C VAL A 199 -18.83 15.31 -8.42
N VAL A 200 -17.54 15.39 -8.06
CA VAL A 200 -17.03 15.98 -6.82
C VAL A 200 -16.02 17.05 -7.21
N ALA A 201 -16.42 18.32 -7.08
CA ALA A 201 -15.54 19.46 -7.37
C ALA A 201 -14.38 19.54 -6.39
N PRO A 202 -13.27 20.24 -6.73
CA PRO A 202 -12.19 20.51 -5.80
C PRO A 202 -12.69 21.19 -4.52
N GLN A 203 -12.04 20.87 -3.40
CA GLN A 203 -12.49 21.29 -2.08
C GLN A 203 -11.34 21.85 -1.26
N THR A 204 -11.64 22.78 -0.37
CA THR A 204 -10.69 23.25 0.64
C THR A 204 -10.67 22.26 1.81
N ALA A 205 -9.49 21.99 2.36
CA ALA A 205 -9.34 21.22 3.58
C ALA A 205 -9.95 21.98 4.77
N ALA A 206 -10.71 21.28 5.61
CA ALA A 206 -11.42 21.88 6.75
C ALA A 206 -10.47 22.52 7.79
N ASN A 207 -9.22 22.06 7.85
CA ASN A 207 -8.17 22.60 8.71
C ASN A 207 -7.52 23.90 8.15
N GLY A 208 -7.97 24.40 6.99
CA GLY A 208 -7.49 25.63 6.39
C GLY A 208 -6.09 25.56 5.77
N THR A 209 -5.49 24.37 5.65
CA THR A 209 -4.08 24.20 5.19
C THR A 209 -3.93 23.98 3.68
N GLY A 210 -4.99 24.11 2.89
CA GLY A 210 -4.92 23.96 1.43
C GLY A 210 -6.09 23.21 0.83
N ALA A 211 -5.84 22.51 -0.29
CA ALA A 211 -6.84 21.68 -0.96
C ALA A 211 -6.98 20.31 -0.27
N ARG A 212 -8.22 19.85 -0.15
CA ARG A 212 -8.57 18.48 0.22
C ARG A 212 -8.45 17.58 -0.99
N TRP A 213 -7.95 16.36 -0.79
CA TRP A 213 -7.85 15.38 -1.84
C TRP A 213 -9.20 14.72 -2.11
N ALA A 214 -9.59 14.74 -3.38
CA ALA A 214 -10.78 14.09 -3.93
C ALA A 214 -10.32 13.13 -5.02
N PHE A 215 -9.72 12.03 -4.57
CA PHE A 215 -9.20 10.93 -5.39
C PHE A 215 -10.00 9.66 -5.17
N ASP A 216 -9.61 8.60 -5.89
CA ASP A 216 -10.00 7.21 -5.66
C ASP A 216 -11.51 7.03 -5.48
N PRO A 217 -12.31 7.35 -6.52
CA PRO A 217 -13.74 7.10 -6.48
C PRO A 217 -14.04 5.60 -6.30
N GLU A 218 -15.06 5.29 -5.51
CA GLU A 218 -15.63 3.95 -5.41
C GLU A 218 -17.15 4.06 -5.32
N VAL A 219 -17.86 3.32 -6.17
CA VAL A 219 -19.31 3.44 -6.30
C VAL A 219 -20.03 2.15 -5.94
N ILE A 220 -20.86 2.23 -4.89
CA ILE A 220 -21.73 1.13 -4.48
C ILE A 220 -23.20 1.52 -4.52
N THR A 221 -24.07 0.53 -4.63
CA THR A 221 -25.51 0.70 -4.43
C THR A 221 -25.99 -0.19 -3.29
N ASP A 222 -26.61 0.40 -2.28
CA ASP A 222 -27.29 -0.31 -1.19
C ASP A 222 -28.75 0.12 -1.12
N LYS A 223 -29.67 -0.85 -1.14
CA LYS A 223 -31.13 -0.65 -1.00
C LYS A 223 -31.71 0.47 -1.89
N GLY A 224 -31.19 0.59 -3.11
CA GLY A 224 -31.63 1.57 -4.11
C GLY A 224 -31.00 2.97 -4.00
N THR A 225 -30.14 3.21 -3.01
CA THR A 225 -29.32 4.42 -2.94
C THR A 225 -27.93 4.11 -3.45
N THR A 226 -27.44 4.94 -4.36
CA THR A 226 -26.06 4.85 -4.85
C THR A 226 -25.18 5.86 -4.12
N TYR A 227 -24.02 5.41 -3.67
CA TYR A 227 -23.04 6.19 -2.94
C TYR A 227 -21.74 6.27 -3.73
N LEU A 228 -21.08 7.42 -3.67
CA LEU A 228 -19.73 7.66 -4.18
C LEU A 228 -18.82 7.93 -2.99
N TYR A 229 -17.88 7.02 -2.77
CA TYR A 229 -16.74 7.22 -1.87
C TYR A 229 -15.65 7.96 -2.63
N PHE A 230 -14.90 8.81 -1.95
CA PHE A 230 -13.75 9.53 -2.50
C PHE A 230 -12.87 10.05 -1.37
N GLY A 231 -11.61 10.32 -1.68
CA GLY A 231 -10.67 10.99 -0.78
C GLY A 231 -9.41 10.19 -0.52
N SER A 232 -8.48 10.82 0.19
CA SER A 232 -7.16 10.26 0.50
C SER A 232 -6.58 11.02 1.71
N TYR A 233 -5.25 11.08 1.87
CA TYR A 233 -4.56 11.57 3.07
C TYR A 233 -4.98 12.98 3.51
N PHE A 234 -5.23 13.91 2.58
CA PHE A 234 -5.63 15.26 2.95
C PHE A 234 -7.15 15.36 2.99
N GLY A 235 -7.74 15.12 4.17
CA GLY A 235 -9.18 15.21 4.45
C GLY A 235 -9.93 13.87 4.55
N GLY A 236 -9.20 12.74 4.48
CA GLY A 236 -9.71 11.39 4.72
C GLY A 236 -10.62 10.89 3.62
N VAL A 237 -11.16 9.67 3.83
CA VAL A 237 -12.15 9.07 2.93
C VAL A 237 -13.55 9.50 3.34
N ASN A 238 -14.34 9.91 2.36
CA ASN A 238 -15.68 10.46 2.55
C ASN A 238 -16.65 9.84 1.55
N VAL A 239 -17.93 9.97 1.84
CA VAL A 239 -19.00 9.43 0.99
C VAL A 239 -20.06 10.49 0.74
N ARG A 240 -20.63 10.51 -0.47
CA ARG A 240 -21.83 11.26 -0.83
C ARG A 240 -22.83 10.37 -1.54
N THR A 241 -24.12 10.70 -1.47
CA THR A 241 -25.14 10.09 -2.33
C THR A 241 -25.02 10.64 -3.74
N LEU A 242 -25.18 9.76 -4.74
CA LEU A 242 -25.27 10.12 -6.14
C LEU A 242 -26.72 10.38 -6.56
N SER A 243 -26.91 11.28 -7.52
CA SER A 243 -28.17 11.44 -8.24
C SER A 243 -28.59 10.17 -8.96
N ALA A 244 -29.88 10.04 -9.29
CA ALA A 244 -30.41 8.88 -9.99
C ALA A 244 -29.73 8.62 -11.34
N ASP A 245 -29.37 9.68 -12.07
CA ASP A 245 -28.61 9.58 -13.33
C ASP A 245 -27.13 9.21 -13.14
N GLY A 246 -26.63 9.26 -11.89
CA GLY A 246 -25.24 8.96 -11.53
C GLY A 246 -24.24 10.05 -11.84
N LEU A 247 -24.67 11.20 -12.37
CA LEU A 247 -23.78 12.23 -12.92
C LEU A 247 -23.49 13.38 -11.94
N ARG A 248 -24.13 13.41 -10.78
CA ARG A 248 -23.94 14.42 -9.73
C ARG A 248 -23.90 13.77 -8.36
N SER A 249 -23.13 14.34 -7.43
CA SER A 249 -23.20 14.00 -6.01
C SER A 249 -23.94 15.09 -5.23
N ASP A 250 -24.52 14.74 -4.08
CA ASP A 250 -25.12 15.70 -3.15
C ASP A 250 -24.12 16.09 -2.05
N PRO A 251 -23.57 17.32 -2.04
CA PRO A 251 -22.67 17.77 -0.99
C PRO A 251 -23.28 17.78 0.42
N ALA A 252 -24.59 17.97 0.54
CA ALA A 252 -25.26 17.99 1.85
C ALA A 252 -25.32 16.61 2.51
N SER A 253 -25.14 15.54 1.72
CA SER A 253 -25.11 14.16 2.20
C SER A 253 -23.73 13.70 2.67
N GLU A 254 -22.70 14.57 2.59
CA GLU A 254 -21.33 14.15 2.82
C GLU A 254 -21.10 13.66 4.25
N ARG A 255 -20.42 12.51 4.35
CA ARG A 255 -20.02 11.91 5.62
C ARG A 255 -18.59 11.38 5.55
N GLN A 256 -17.82 11.62 6.62
CA GLN A 256 -16.50 11.02 6.79
C GLN A 256 -16.61 9.53 7.14
N ILE A 257 -15.82 8.72 6.42
CA ILE A 257 -15.75 7.27 6.55
C ILE A 257 -14.46 6.83 7.23
N ALA A 258 -13.34 7.48 6.89
CA ALA A 258 -12.04 7.23 7.49
C ALA A 258 -11.32 8.54 7.82
N ILE A 259 -10.47 8.49 8.85
CA ILE A 259 -9.62 9.62 9.25
C ILE A 259 -8.68 10.03 8.11
N ASP A 260 -8.28 11.30 8.10
CA ASP A 260 -7.19 11.81 7.27
C ASP A 260 -5.83 11.21 7.67
N ASN A 261 -4.84 11.43 6.80
CA ASN A 261 -3.45 11.01 6.95
C ASN A 261 -3.20 9.49 7.08
N ARG A 262 -4.19 8.64 6.75
CA ARG A 262 -4.07 7.19 6.86
C ARG A 262 -4.36 6.40 5.60
N TYR A 263 -5.48 6.68 4.93
CA TYR A 263 -5.99 5.78 3.89
C TYR A 263 -6.25 6.50 2.56
N GLU A 264 -6.07 5.74 1.49
CA GLU A 264 -6.51 6.03 0.12
C GLU A 264 -6.99 4.72 -0.54
N GLY A 265 -7.40 4.75 -1.82
CA GLY A 265 -7.81 3.57 -2.57
C GLY A 265 -8.97 2.82 -1.92
N ALA A 266 -10.02 3.56 -1.54
CA ALA A 266 -11.17 2.99 -0.86
C ALA A 266 -11.90 1.98 -1.78
N TYR A 267 -12.22 0.81 -1.25
CA TYR A 267 -13.05 -0.18 -1.95
C TYR A 267 -14.03 -0.84 -0.98
N LEU A 268 -15.26 -1.07 -1.41
CA LEU A 268 -16.33 -1.59 -0.56
C LEU A 268 -16.83 -2.94 -1.08
N MET A 269 -16.71 -3.98 -0.25
CA MET A 269 -17.28 -5.30 -0.55
C MET A 269 -18.29 -5.75 0.50
N ARG A 270 -19.21 -6.62 0.09
CA ARG A 270 -20.24 -7.18 0.97
C ARG A 270 -20.04 -8.67 1.15
N HIS A 271 -20.02 -9.13 2.39
CA HIS A 271 -19.93 -10.55 2.73
C HIS A 271 -20.69 -10.84 4.04
N ASP A 272 -21.53 -11.88 4.06
CA ASP A 272 -22.31 -12.33 5.22
C ASP A 272 -23.03 -11.21 6.01
N GLY A 273 -23.68 -10.30 5.26
CA GLY A 273 -24.45 -9.20 5.83
C GLY A 273 -23.60 -8.09 6.46
N TRP A 274 -22.31 -8.06 6.20
CA TRP A 274 -21.40 -6.97 6.54
C TRP A 274 -20.93 -6.25 5.28
N TRP A 275 -20.71 -4.95 5.42
CA TRP A 275 -19.89 -4.15 4.51
C TRP A 275 -18.45 -4.16 5.03
N TYR A 276 -17.49 -4.43 4.17
CA TYR A 276 -16.07 -4.32 4.44
C TYR A 276 -15.53 -3.15 3.63
N PHE A 277 -14.96 -2.18 4.33
CA PHE A 277 -14.11 -1.15 3.76
C PHE A 277 -12.69 -1.71 3.67
N THR A 278 -12.09 -1.63 2.49
CA THR A 278 -10.64 -1.72 2.34
C THR A 278 -10.06 -0.36 1.99
N GLY A 279 -8.92 -0.03 2.58
CA GLY A 279 -8.17 1.19 2.29
C GLY A 279 -6.68 0.91 2.39
N SER A 280 -5.91 1.48 1.46
CA SER A 280 -4.47 1.30 1.40
C SER A 280 -3.74 2.43 2.10
N ALA A 281 -2.54 2.15 2.61
CA ALA A 281 -1.78 3.13 3.39
C ALA A 281 -0.28 3.05 3.21
N THR A 282 0.40 4.11 3.66
CA THR A 282 1.75 4.57 3.30
C THR A 282 1.89 4.99 1.83
N ASN A 283 3.12 5.20 1.36
CA ASN A 283 3.40 5.69 0.00
C ASN A 283 3.46 4.52 -1.00
N CYS A 284 2.52 4.45 -1.95
CA CYS A 284 2.49 3.47 -3.05
C CYS A 284 3.77 3.43 -3.87
N CYS A 285 4.40 4.59 -4.03
CA CYS A 285 5.15 4.92 -5.22
C CYS A 285 6.62 5.22 -4.91
N ASN A 286 7.15 4.52 -3.90
CA ASN A 286 8.49 4.71 -3.35
C ASN A 286 9.50 3.65 -3.83
N GLY A 287 9.39 3.20 -5.09
CA GLY A 287 10.26 2.20 -5.68
C GLY A 287 10.37 0.92 -4.85
N ALA A 288 11.58 0.39 -4.66
CA ALA A 288 11.82 -0.81 -3.84
C ALA A 288 11.57 -0.59 -2.32
N LEU A 289 11.35 0.65 -1.89
CA LEU A 289 11.12 1.05 -0.50
C LEU A 289 9.66 1.44 -0.22
N THR A 290 8.73 1.09 -1.11
CA THR A 290 7.30 1.19 -0.78
C THR A 290 6.90 0.16 0.27
N GLY A 291 6.28 0.60 1.36
CA GLY A 291 5.68 -0.28 2.37
C GLY A 291 4.16 -0.31 2.27
N TYR A 292 3.63 0.08 1.12
CA TYR A 292 2.19 0.17 0.83
C TYR A 292 1.46 -1.15 1.12
N GLY A 293 0.29 -1.04 1.73
CA GLY A 293 -0.47 -2.19 2.21
C GLY A 293 -1.95 -1.89 2.36
N VAL A 294 -2.78 -2.92 2.24
CA VAL A 294 -4.25 -2.84 2.38
C VAL A 294 -4.67 -3.18 3.80
N PHE A 295 -5.58 -2.38 4.33
CA PHE A 295 -6.22 -2.57 5.62
C PHE A 295 -7.72 -2.77 5.44
N VAL A 296 -8.35 -3.50 6.35
CA VAL A 296 -9.78 -3.79 6.32
C VAL A 296 -10.45 -3.41 7.64
N ALA A 297 -11.68 -2.90 7.53
CA ALA A 297 -12.62 -2.69 8.62
C ALA A 297 -14.03 -3.04 8.14
N ARG A 298 -14.96 -3.33 9.06
CA ARG A 298 -16.34 -3.72 8.68
C ARG A 298 -17.41 -2.95 9.42
N SER A 299 -18.60 -2.88 8.82
CA SER A 299 -19.79 -2.27 9.37
C SER A 299 -21.07 -2.97 8.91
N ARG A 300 -22.17 -2.82 9.63
CA ARG A 300 -23.51 -3.26 9.18
C ARG A 300 -24.16 -2.28 8.21
N SER A 301 -23.60 -1.08 8.08
CA SER A 301 -24.07 -0.03 7.19
C SER A 301 -22.94 0.34 6.23
N PRO A 302 -23.24 0.65 4.95
CA PRO A 302 -22.21 1.19 4.08
C PRO A 302 -21.67 2.52 4.63
N LEU A 303 -22.47 3.27 5.39
CA LEU A 303 -22.07 4.55 5.98
C LEU A 303 -21.27 4.42 7.29
N GLY A 304 -20.88 3.22 7.69
CA GLY A 304 -20.19 2.98 8.95
C GLY A 304 -21.09 3.11 10.20
N PRO A 305 -20.50 3.19 11.40
CA PRO A 305 -19.05 3.24 11.64
C PRO A 305 -18.37 1.93 11.24
N PHE A 306 -17.18 2.03 10.65
CA PHE A 306 -16.33 0.89 10.32
C PHE A 306 -15.30 0.68 11.44
N THR A 307 -15.22 -0.54 11.93
CA THR A 307 -14.24 -0.95 12.95
C THR A 307 -13.42 -2.11 12.44
N ASP A 308 -12.19 -2.20 12.89
CA ASP A 308 -11.32 -3.34 12.63
C ASP A 308 -11.68 -4.58 13.47
N GLN A 309 -10.86 -5.62 13.37
CA GLN A 309 -11.06 -6.88 14.07
C GLN A 309 -11.02 -6.75 15.60
N ASP A 310 -10.32 -5.75 16.12
CA ASP A 310 -10.19 -5.47 17.55
C ASP A 310 -11.21 -4.42 18.03
N GLY A 311 -12.07 -3.93 17.14
CA GLY A 311 -13.14 -2.98 17.44
C GLY A 311 -12.74 -1.51 17.38
N VAL A 312 -11.54 -1.19 16.90
CA VAL A 312 -11.06 0.18 16.78
C VAL A 312 -11.60 0.80 15.48
N ALA A 313 -12.19 1.99 15.60
CA ALA A 313 -12.76 2.69 14.45
C ALA A 313 -11.66 3.24 13.53
N ILE A 314 -11.87 3.18 12.21
CA ILE A 314 -10.97 3.78 11.22
C ILE A 314 -11.06 5.32 11.15
N THR A 315 -11.93 5.92 11.98
CA THR A 315 -11.99 7.37 12.24
C THR A 315 -11.28 7.79 13.54
N SER A 316 -10.73 6.84 14.29
CA SER A 316 -10.01 7.11 15.55
C SER A 316 -8.64 7.72 15.29
N THR A 317 -8.14 8.57 16.20
CA THR A 317 -6.75 9.05 16.19
C THR A 317 -5.77 7.93 16.52
N ARG A 318 -6.09 7.03 17.43
CA ARG A 318 -5.44 5.71 17.55
C ARG A 318 -6.03 4.83 16.46
N VAL A 319 -5.48 4.95 15.26
CA VAL A 319 -6.19 4.56 14.03
C VAL A 319 -6.33 3.06 13.95
N GLY A 320 -7.56 2.59 13.73
CA GLY A 320 -7.84 1.17 13.54
C GLY A 320 -7.36 0.64 12.18
N GLY A 321 -7.97 -0.46 11.76
CA GLY A 321 -7.78 -1.13 10.48
C GLY A 321 -6.91 -2.38 10.62
N THR A 322 -7.46 -3.54 10.29
CA THR A 322 -6.71 -4.81 10.32
C THR A 322 -5.91 -4.96 9.03
N PRO A 323 -4.59 -5.22 9.07
CA PRO A 323 -3.83 -5.55 7.86
C PRO A 323 -4.45 -6.72 7.10
N LEU A 324 -4.84 -6.48 5.86
CA LEU A 324 -5.40 -7.48 4.94
C LEU A 324 -4.31 -8.03 4.01
N LEU A 325 -3.54 -7.13 3.40
CA LEU A 325 -2.51 -7.46 2.43
C LEU A 325 -1.29 -6.56 2.66
N ALA A 326 -0.15 -7.19 2.90
CA ALA A 326 1.14 -6.53 3.02
C ALA A 326 2.22 -7.42 2.41
N GLN A 327 3.34 -6.81 2.05
CA GLN A 327 4.53 -7.52 1.60
C GLN A 327 4.99 -8.59 2.61
N ASN A 328 5.40 -9.75 2.11
CA ASN A 328 5.71 -10.95 2.90
C ASN A 328 7.20 -11.35 2.85
N GLY A 329 8.05 -10.46 2.34
CA GLY A 329 9.50 -10.67 2.23
C GLY A 329 9.92 -11.43 0.97
N ASN A 330 9.01 -11.68 0.03
CA ASN A 330 9.38 -12.05 -1.34
C ASN A 330 9.70 -10.80 -2.19
N ARG A 331 9.72 -10.94 -3.52
CA ARG A 331 10.03 -9.84 -4.45
C ARG A 331 8.99 -8.71 -4.48
N TRP A 332 7.76 -8.96 -4.06
CA TRP A 332 6.65 -8.01 -4.16
C TRP A 332 6.56 -7.14 -2.90
N VAL A 333 6.74 -5.84 -3.11
CA VAL A 333 6.58 -4.80 -2.08
C VAL A 333 5.47 -3.84 -2.47
N GLY A 334 4.94 -3.07 -1.52
CA GLY A 334 3.91 -2.07 -1.82
C GLY A 334 2.61 -2.62 -2.38
N THR A 335 2.12 -3.72 -1.79
CA THR A 335 0.94 -4.45 -2.25
C THR A 335 -0.34 -3.71 -1.85
N GLY A 336 -0.97 -2.98 -2.76
CA GLY A 336 -2.19 -2.26 -2.43
C GLY A 336 -2.98 -1.72 -3.61
N HIS A 337 -3.94 -0.86 -3.29
CA HIS A 337 -4.99 -0.35 -4.17
C HIS A 337 -5.69 -1.47 -4.95
N ASN A 338 -6.78 -1.99 -4.38
CA ASN A 338 -7.34 -3.26 -4.80
C ASN A 338 -8.79 -3.17 -5.29
N THR A 339 -9.16 -4.20 -6.03
CA THR A 339 -10.55 -4.59 -6.33
C THR A 339 -10.73 -6.07 -6.00
N VAL A 340 -11.98 -6.52 -5.84
CA VAL A 340 -12.30 -7.92 -5.57
C VAL A 340 -13.29 -8.43 -6.61
N VAL A 341 -13.02 -9.63 -7.13
CA VAL A 341 -13.91 -10.35 -8.05
C VAL A 341 -14.21 -11.74 -7.49
N THR A 342 -15.45 -12.19 -7.63
CA THR A 342 -15.83 -13.57 -7.30
C THR A 342 -15.83 -14.41 -8.57
N ASP A 343 -15.08 -15.51 -8.56
CA ASP A 343 -15.05 -16.43 -9.69
C ASP A 343 -16.34 -17.29 -9.78
N LEU A 344 -16.46 -18.08 -10.85
CA LEU A 344 -17.66 -18.90 -11.10
C LEU A 344 -17.80 -20.09 -10.14
N ALA A 345 -16.77 -20.40 -9.34
CA ALA A 345 -16.84 -21.37 -8.27
C ALA A 345 -17.18 -20.76 -6.90
N GLY A 346 -17.34 -19.43 -6.84
CA GLY A 346 -17.66 -18.69 -5.61
C GLY A 346 -16.45 -18.34 -4.76
N GLN A 347 -15.22 -18.48 -5.28
CA GLN A 347 -14.01 -18.02 -4.61
C GLN A 347 -13.81 -16.54 -4.90
N ASP A 348 -13.57 -15.74 -3.86
CA ASP A 348 -13.17 -14.34 -4.02
C ASP A 348 -11.68 -14.25 -4.37
N TRP A 349 -11.34 -13.33 -5.25
CA TRP A 349 -9.99 -13.03 -5.71
C TRP A 349 -9.75 -11.53 -5.58
N ILE A 350 -8.63 -11.17 -4.97
CA ILE A 350 -8.19 -9.78 -4.87
C ILE A 350 -7.23 -9.50 -6.02
N ILE A 351 -7.50 -8.44 -6.77
CA ILE A 351 -6.61 -7.88 -7.80
C ILE A 351 -6.09 -6.56 -7.26
N TYR A 352 -4.78 -6.35 -7.31
CA TYR A 352 -4.10 -5.22 -6.67
C TYR A 352 -2.79 -4.94 -7.41
N HIS A 353 -2.20 -3.76 -7.23
CA HIS A 353 -0.87 -3.52 -7.77
C HIS A 353 0.21 -3.77 -6.71
N ALA A 354 1.42 -4.07 -7.15
CA ALA A 354 2.60 -4.14 -6.31
C ALA A 354 3.82 -3.66 -7.09
N VAL A 355 4.97 -3.56 -6.42
CA VAL A 355 6.25 -3.20 -7.03
C VAL A 355 7.20 -4.39 -6.93
N ASP A 356 7.86 -4.73 -8.04
CA ASP A 356 8.99 -5.66 -8.01
C ASP A 356 10.21 -4.92 -7.47
N ARG A 357 10.66 -5.27 -6.27
CA ARG A 357 11.82 -4.63 -5.63
C ARG A 357 13.12 -4.79 -6.44
N GLY A 358 13.21 -5.79 -7.31
CA GLY A 358 14.37 -6.03 -8.17
C GLY A 358 14.33 -5.25 -9.48
N ASP A 359 13.16 -4.73 -9.85
CA ASP A 359 12.95 -3.95 -11.08
C ASP A 359 11.86 -2.87 -10.89
N PRO A 360 12.09 -1.88 -10.00
CA PRO A 360 11.02 -0.98 -9.55
C PRO A 360 10.73 0.19 -10.49
N TYR A 361 11.61 0.54 -11.43
CA TYR A 361 11.55 1.80 -12.17
C TYR A 361 11.47 1.60 -13.69
N TYR A 362 10.88 2.57 -14.38
CA TYR A 362 10.94 2.65 -15.84
C TYR A 362 12.35 2.99 -16.32
N ALA A 363 12.68 2.57 -17.54
CA ALA A 363 13.99 2.83 -18.13
C ALA A 363 14.27 4.33 -18.21
N GLY A 364 15.41 4.77 -17.67
CA GLY A 364 15.80 6.18 -17.64
C GLY A 364 15.02 7.06 -16.66
N GLN A 365 14.11 6.50 -15.85
CA GLN A 365 13.23 7.25 -14.93
C GLN A 365 13.38 6.72 -13.48
N PRO A 366 14.50 7.02 -12.78
CA PRO A 366 14.89 6.37 -11.51
C PRO A 366 13.98 6.69 -10.31
N THR A 367 12.94 7.48 -10.49
CA THR A 367 11.96 7.86 -9.46
C THR A 367 10.52 7.57 -9.87
N TYR A 368 10.29 7.06 -11.08
CA TYR A 368 8.95 6.75 -11.57
C TYR A 368 8.70 5.24 -11.46
N THR A 369 7.83 4.85 -10.53
CA THR A 369 7.68 3.47 -10.07
C THR A 369 6.72 2.65 -10.94
N LYS A 370 7.16 1.48 -11.42
CA LYS A 370 6.31 0.48 -12.07
C LYS A 370 5.42 -0.21 -11.04
N ARG A 371 4.13 -0.34 -11.35
CA ARG A 371 3.12 -0.94 -10.47
C ARG A 371 2.30 -1.98 -11.24
N PRO A 372 2.87 -3.14 -11.60
CA PRO A 372 2.12 -4.20 -12.28
C PRO A 372 0.96 -4.72 -11.41
N ALA A 373 -0.09 -5.20 -12.08
CA ALA A 373 -1.21 -5.86 -11.43
C ALA A 373 -0.88 -7.31 -11.04
N LEU A 374 -1.33 -7.70 -9.86
CA LEU A 374 -1.25 -9.02 -9.27
C LEU A 374 -2.65 -9.51 -8.95
N ILE A 375 -2.80 -10.84 -8.85
CA ILE A 375 -4.02 -11.49 -8.41
C ILE A 375 -3.68 -12.59 -7.40
N ASP A 376 -4.45 -12.70 -6.33
CA ASP A 376 -4.36 -13.80 -5.36
C ASP A 376 -5.74 -14.09 -4.75
N PRO A 377 -6.00 -15.31 -4.25
CA PRO A 377 -7.28 -15.64 -3.64
C PRO A 377 -7.46 -14.94 -2.28
N LEU A 378 -8.69 -14.47 -2.05
CA LEU A 378 -9.15 -13.82 -0.83
C LEU A 378 -9.97 -14.84 -0.01
N ASP A 379 -9.43 -15.26 1.13
CA ASP A 379 -10.07 -16.23 2.01
C ASP A 379 -10.82 -15.55 3.15
N TRP A 380 -11.81 -16.24 3.72
CA TRP A 380 -12.57 -15.75 4.87
C TRP A 380 -12.31 -16.58 6.12
N ARG A 381 -11.87 -15.93 7.20
CA ARG A 381 -11.53 -16.55 8.48
C ARG A 381 -12.22 -15.83 9.62
N HIS A 382 -13.12 -16.54 10.30
CA HIS A 382 -13.90 -15.98 11.42
C HIS A 382 -14.61 -14.66 11.05
N GLY A 383 -15.09 -14.57 9.80
CA GLY A 383 -15.74 -13.37 9.26
C GLY A 383 -14.79 -12.21 8.97
N TRP A 384 -13.50 -12.47 8.72
CA TRP A 384 -12.53 -11.48 8.26
C TRP A 384 -11.80 -11.97 7.01
N PRO A 385 -11.58 -11.10 6.02
CA PRO A 385 -10.85 -11.48 4.82
C PRO A 385 -9.34 -11.59 5.12
N VAL A 386 -8.66 -12.54 4.47
CA VAL A 386 -7.20 -12.72 4.51
C VAL A 386 -6.71 -13.18 3.14
N VAL A 387 -5.61 -12.62 2.64
CA VAL A 387 -5.07 -13.04 1.34
C VAL A 387 -4.26 -14.33 1.49
N ARG A 388 -4.60 -15.36 0.69
CA ARG A 388 -3.95 -16.68 0.69
C ARG A 388 -3.77 -17.26 2.09
N GLY A 389 -4.81 -17.24 2.91
CA GLY A 389 -4.80 -17.72 4.28
C GLY A 389 -3.79 -17.02 5.19
N GLY A 390 -3.38 -15.78 4.85
CA GLY A 390 -2.36 -15.00 5.55
C GLY A 390 -0.96 -15.09 4.95
N ALA A 391 -0.79 -15.80 3.82
CA ALA A 391 0.51 -15.91 3.14
C ALA A 391 0.87 -14.65 2.35
N GLY A 392 -0.10 -13.78 2.03
CA GLY A 392 0.13 -12.56 1.25
C GLY A 392 0.46 -12.82 -0.22
N PRO A 393 1.16 -11.89 -0.91
CA PRO A 393 1.35 -11.93 -2.36
C PRO A 393 2.11 -13.18 -2.80
N SER A 394 1.67 -13.82 -3.88
CA SER A 394 2.41 -14.96 -4.46
C SER A 394 3.47 -14.52 -5.48
N ASP A 395 4.60 -15.23 -5.53
CA ASP A 395 5.68 -15.06 -6.51
C ASP A 395 6.04 -16.36 -7.27
N THR A 396 5.25 -17.40 -7.02
CA THR A 396 5.33 -18.73 -7.64
C THR A 396 3.98 -19.09 -8.26
N VAL A 397 3.96 -20.09 -9.15
CA VAL A 397 2.71 -20.55 -9.76
C VAL A 397 1.74 -21.06 -8.69
N GLN A 398 0.49 -20.64 -8.78
CA GLN A 398 -0.59 -21.00 -7.86
C GLN A 398 -1.80 -21.58 -8.64
N PRO A 399 -2.72 -22.30 -7.97
CA PRO A 399 -4.06 -22.56 -8.52
C PRO A 399 -4.73 -21.27 -8.97
N GLY A 400 -5.42 -21.28 -10.11
CA GLY A 400 -6.03 -20.11 -10.73
C GLY A 400 -7.55 -20.00 -10.50
N PRO A 401 -8.14 -18.86 -10.87
CA PRO A 401 -9.57 -18.62 -10.77
C PRO A 401 -10.39 -19.48 -11.74
N VAL A 402 -11.60 -19.86 -11.33
CA VAL A 402 -12.60 -20.48 -12.21
C VAL A 402 -13.37 -19.40 -12.94
N ALA A 403 -12.76 -18.86 -14.01
CA ALA A 403 -13.30 -17.72 -14.75
C ALA A 403 -14.22 -18.11 -15.93
N GLN A 404 -14.26 -19.39 -16.33
CA GLN A 404 -15.10 -19.91 -17.41
C GLN A 404 -15.93 -21.15 -17.02
N PRO A 405 -17.13 -21.34 -17.60
CA PRO A 405 -17.95 -22.54 -17.37
C PRO A 405 -17.19 -23.84 -17.67
N GLY A 406 -17.34 -24.84 -16.80
CA GLY A 406 -16.72 -26.16 -16.96
C GLY A 406 -15.29 -26.28 -16.42
N GLN A 407 -14.67 -25.19 -15.97
CA GLN A 407 -13.40 -25.26 -15.25
C GLN A 407 -13.58 -25.84 -13.84
N ARG A 408 -12.55 -26.54 -13.34
CA ARG A 408 -12.56 -27.16 -12.01
C ARG A 408 -11.80 -26.30 -11.00
N ALA A 409 -12.43 -25.98 -9.87
CA ALA A 409 -11.79 -25.31 -8.75
C ALA A 409 -10.76 -26.21 -8.03
N THR A 410 -9.49 -25.82 -8.07
CA THR A 410 -8.38 -26.54 -7.39
C THR A 410 -7.80 -25.78 -6.21
N TYR A 411 -8.04 -24.48 -6.09
CA TYR A 411 -7.62 -23.72 -4.94
C TYR A 411 -8.26 -24.26 -3.65
N ARG A 412 -7.46 -24.36 -2.60
CA ARG A 412 -7.89 -24.75 -1.25
C ARG A 412 -7.15 -23.85 -0.27
N ALA A 413 -7.92 -23.08 0.50
CA ALA A 413 -7.37 -22.21 1.53
C ALA A 413 -6.54 -23.03 2.54
N THR A 414 -5.35 -22.54 2.87
CA THR A 414 -4.48 -23.10 3.91
C THR A 414 -4.00 -21.99 4.81
N THR A 415 -4.06 -22.17 6.12
CA THR A 415 -3.55 -21.15 7.05
C THR A 415 -2.04 -21.03 6.90
N ALA A 416 -1.56 -19.81 6.65
CA ALA A 416 -0.14 -19.52 6.77
C ALA A 416 0.33 -19.70 8.22
N PRO A 417 1.50 -20.28 8.45
CA PRO A 417 2.07 -20.34 9.79
C PRO A 417 2.38 -18.94 10.32
N VAL A 418 2.30 -18.77 11.63
CA VAL A 418 2.65 -17.52 12.32
C VAL A 418 3.83 -17.75 13.24
N ASP A 419 4.79 -16.83 13.20
CA ASP A 419 5.95 -16.84 14.08
C ASP A 419 5.62 -16.19 15.44
N VAL A 420 6.12 -16.82 16.50
CA VAL A 420 5.92 -16.39 17.88
C VAL A 420 7.24 -16.49 18.67
N PRO A 421 7.35 -15.80 19.82
CA PRO A 421 8.46 -15.98 20.75
C PRO A 421 8.59 -17.44 21.20
N GLY A 422 9.78 -18.00 21.05
CA GLY A 422 10.16 -19.30 21.59
C GLY A 422 10.85 -19.15 22.95
N ARG A 423 12.00 -19.82 23.13
CA ARG A 423 12.77 -19.78 24.37
C ARG A 423 13.47 -18.43 24.51
N THR A 424 13.29 -17.76 25.65
CA THR A 424 14.01 -16.52 25.99
C THR A 424 15.52 -16.72 26.02
N ILE A 425 16.25 -15.81 25.37
CA ILE A 425 17.71 -15.69 25.44
C ILE A 425 18.01 -14.70 26.57
N ARG A 426 18.12 -15.25 27.79
CA ARG A 426 18.24 -14.44 29.03
C ARG A 426 19.39 -13.44 29.02
N ALA A 427 20.50 -13.78 28.38
CA ALA A 427 21.69 -12.91 28.31
C ALA A 427 21.45 -11.62 27.51
N LEU A 428 20.43 -11.60 26.64
CA LEU A 428 20.05 -10.46 25.80
C LEU A 428 18.66 -9.93 26.19
N SER A 429 18.17 -10.25 27.40
CA SER A 429 16.85 -9.84 27.86
C SER A 429 16.95 -9.09 29.19
N THR A 430 16.22 -7.98 29.31
CA THR A 430 16.20 -7.13 30.51
C THR A 430 14.78 -6.66 30.82
N SER A 431 14.43 -6.66 32.10
CA SER A 431 13.19 -6.10 32.68
C SER A 431 13.40 -4.75 33.37
N PHE A 432 14.61 -4.17 33.30
CA PHE A 432 14.93 -2.87 33.86
C PHE A 432 14.61 -2.70 35.37
N ASP A 433 14.63 -3.79 36.14
CA ASP A 433 14.36 -3.80 37.58
C ASP A 433 15.49 -3.16 38.42
N GLY A 434 16.71 -3.08 37.86
CA GLY A 434 17.87 -2.48 38.52
C GLY A 434 17.87 -0.95 38.50
N THR A 435 18.93 -0.35 39.04
CA THR A 435 19.14 1.12 39.06
C THR A 435 20.14 1.60 38.00
N THR A 436 20.68 0.68 37.19
CA THR A 436 21.60 0.97 36.09
C THR A 436 21.20 0.20 34.83
N LEU A 437 21.59 0.71 33.65
CA LEU A 437 21.38 0.00 32.39
C LEU A 437 22.24 -1.28 32.37
N PRO A 438 21.74 -2.38 31.77
CA PRO A 438 22.53 -3.58 31.55
C PRO A 438 23.85 -3.26 30.85
N THR A 439 24.95 -3.82 31.35
CA THR A 439 26.28 -3.64 30.77
C THR A 439 26.46 -4.33 29.42
N ALA A 440 25.43 -4.89 28.79
CA ALA A 440 25.49 -5.33 27.38
C ALA A 440 25.03 -4.21 26.44
N LEU A 441 24.08 -3.39 26.87
CA LEU A 441 23.58 -2.25 26.10
C LEU A 441 24.63 -1.12 26.08
N ARG A 442 24.84 -0.55 24.91
CA ARG A 442 25.79 0.53 24.67
C ARG A 442 25.12 1.65 23.89
N TRP A 443 25.51 2.86 24.21
CA TRP A 443 25.11 4.04 23.49
C TRP A 443 25.94 4.24 22.24
N THR A 444 25.27 4.43 21.12
CA THR A 444 25.78 5.24 20.02
C THR A 444 25.28 6.66 20.24
N ARG A 445 26.20 7.62 20.40
CA ARG A 445 25.89 9.04 20.72
C ARG A 445 25.07 9.20 22.02
N GLU A 446 25.64 8.81 23.17
CA GLU A 446 24.95 8.88 24.47
C GLU A 446 24.27 10.24 24.69
N PRO A 447 22.96 10.28 25.00
CA PRO A 447 22.27 11.52 25.29
C PRO A 447 22.65 12.03 26.68
N ASP A 448 22.31 13.28 27.00
CA ASP A 448 22.54 13.83 28.34
C ASP A 448 21.95 12.89 29.42
N ARG A 449 22.74 12.57 30.45
CA ARG A 449 22.38 11.61 31.50
C ARG A 449 21.06 11.96 32.20
N SER A 450 20.69 13.24 32.26
CA SER A 450 19.44 13.73 32.87
C SER A 450 18.18 13.38 32.06
N THR A 451 18.34 13.02 30.78
CA THR A 451 17.23 12.73 29.86
C THR A 451 16.73 11.28 29.94
N TRP A 452 17.39 10.44 30.74
CA TRP A 452 16.98 9.05 30.92
C TRP A 452 17.19 8.53 32.33
N THR A 453 16.36 7.57 32.75
CA THR A 453 16.43 6.93 34.06
C THR A 453 16.07 5.45 33.94
N VAL A 454 16.59 4.63 34.85
CA VAL A 454 16.27 3.22 34.95
C VAL A 454 16.02 2.90 36.42
N GLY A 455 14.91 2.23 36.69
CA GLY A 455 14.46 1.93 38.04
C GLY A 455 12.97 1.59 38.07
N GLY A 456 12.57 0.86 39.11
CA GLY A 456 11.17 0.49 39.31
C GLY A 456 10.59 -0.38 38.19
N GLY A 457 11.43 -1.18 37.51
CA GLY A 457 11.01 -2.06 36.42
C GLY A 457 10.80 -1.33 35.08
N THR A 458 11.34 -0.12 34.92
CA THR A 458 11.22 0.64 33.68
C THR A 458 12.52 1.34 33.29
N PHE A 459 12.68 1.53 31.99
CA PHE A 459 13.64 2.46 31.40
C PHE A 459 12.87 3.63 30.78
N ARG A 460 13.05 4.82 31.33
CA ARG A 460 12.43 6.06 30.84
C ARG A 460 13.46 6.85 30.07
N TRP A 461 13.13 7.27 28.86
CA TRP A 461 14.03 8.00 27.98
C TRP A 461 13.27 9.08 27.21
N GLN A 462 13.62 10.35 27.48
CA GLN A 462 13.06 11.49 26.78
C GLN A 462 13.35 11.39 25.28
N THR A 463 12.35 11.73 24.47
CA THR A 463 12.47 11.74 23.02
C THR A 463 13.36 12.90 22.57
N GLN A 464 14.14 12.66 21.53
CA GLN A 464 15.06 13.64 20.96
C GLN A 464 14.45 14.28 19.71
N ASP A 465 14.66 15.58 19.52
CA ASP A 465 14.36 16.27 18.26
C ASP A 465 15.47 15.98 17.23
N ALA A 466 15.56 14.71 16.83
CA ALA A 466 16.60 14.14 15.98
C ALA A 466 16.09 12.85 15.32
N ASP A 467 16.74 12.42 14.23
CA ASP A 467 16.55 11.10 13.61
C ASP A 467 17.92 10.40 13.41
N ILE A 468 17.93 9.13 13.03
CA ILE A 468 19.12 8.25 12.98
C ILE A 468 19.89 8.42 11.67
N HIS A 469 19.20 8.72 10.58
CA HIS A 469 19.80 8.80 9.25
C HIS A 469 20.10 10.26 8.84
N PRO A 470 21.28 10.56 8.27
CA PRO A 470 21.55 11.83 7.60
C PRO A 470 20.50 12.17 6.53
N PRO A 471 20.24 13.45 6.22
CA PRO A 471 20.95 14.63 6.67
C PRO A 471 20.49 15.15 8.05
N ALA A 472 19.71 14.38 8.82
CA ALA A 472 19.28 14.79 10.16
C ALA A 472 20.49 15.24 11.01
N THR A 473 20.36 16.40 11.65
CA THR A 473 21.42 16.97 12.47
C THR A 473 20.80 17.72 13.67
N PRO A 474 21.12 17.33 14.92
CA PRO A 474 21.97 16.20 15.30
C PRO A 474 21.35 14.83 14.97
N LEU A 475 22.18 13.79 14.91
CA LEU A 475 21.69 12.40 14.81
C LEU A 475 21.28 11.88 16.19
N ALA A 476 20.17 11.14 16.23
CA ALA A 476 19.62 10.59 17.46
C ALA A 476 20.52 9.50 18.05
N SER A 477 20.49 9.36 19.38
CA SER A 477 21.15 8.24 20.06
C SER A 477 20.47 6.91 19.78
N VAL A 478 21.25 5.84 19.79
CA VAL A 478 20.78 4.45 19.69
C VAL A 478 21.32 3.67 20.89
N LEU A 479 20.44 3.02 21.66
CA LEU A 479 20.84 2.12 22.75
C LEU A 479 20.74 0.69 22.27
N SER A 480 21.86 -0.01 22.11
CA SER A 480 21.86 -1.33 21.47
C SER A 480 22.93 -2.28 21.98
N GLU A 481 22.74 -3.57 21.70
CA GLU A 481 23.70 -4.65 21.93
C GLU A 481 23.81 -5.54 20.66
N PRO A 482 24.86 -6.37 20.51
CA PRO A 482 24.97 -7.27 19.35
C PRO A 482 23.74 -8.18 19.18
N ALA A 483 23.25 -8.32 17.94
CA ALA A 483 22.17 -9.24 17.64
C ALA A 483 22.62 -10.71 17.84
N PRO A 484 21.72 -11.62 18.27
CA PRO A 484 22.04 -13.04 18.29
C PRO A 484 22.22 -13.58 16.85
N GLN A 485 23.01 -14.64 16.72
CA GLN A 485 23.13 -15.35 15.45
C GLN A 485 21.85 -16.15 15.13
N GLY A 486 21.49 -16.19 13.85
CA GLY A 486 20.35 -16.96 13.35
C GLY A 486 19.00 -16.27 13.56
N ASP A 487 17.94 -17.07 13.67
CA ASP A 487 16.57 -16.60 13.80
C ASP A 487 16.27 -16.16 15.24
N TYR A 488 15.66 -14.98 15.39
CA TYR A 488 15.30 -14.45 16.70
C TYR A 488 14.03 -13.60 16.67
N VAL A 489 13.46 -13.39 17.85
CA VAL A 489 12.38 -12.45 18.10
C VAL A 489 12.89 -11.37 19.05
N LEU A 490 12.79 -10.12 18.63
CA LEU A 490 13.04 -8.92 19.44
C LEU A 490 11.70 -8.33 19.87
N GLN A 491 11.53 -8.00 21.15
CA GLN A 491 10.28 -7.46 21.67
C GLN A 491 10.53 -6.41 22.76
N THR A 492 9.64 -5.42 22.86
CA THR A 492 9.55 -4.47 23.99
C THR A 492 8.09 -4.10 24.22
N THR A 493 7.71 -3.79 25.46
CA THR A 493 6.51 -3.01 25.75
C THR A 493 6.90 -1.56 26.02
N VAL A 494 6.28 -0.63 25.26
CA VAL A 494 6.58 0.80 25.33
C VAL A 494 5.30 1.63 25.49
N ALA A 495 5.38 2.66 26.33
CA ALA A 495 4.44 3.78 26.35
C ALA A 495 5.16 5.04 25.86
N VAL A 496 4.53 5.78 24.95
CA VAL A 496 5.01 7.10 24.51
C VAL A 496 3.92 8.11 24.88
N ASP A 497 4.25 9.09 25.72
CA ASP A 497 3.30 10.05 26.33
C ASP A 497 2.79 11.14 25.36
N THR A 498 2.69 10.80 24.08
CA THR A 498 2.07 11.67 23.06
C THR A 498 0.55 11.75 23.25
N PRO A 499 -0.05 12.95 23.18
CA PRO A 499 -1.49 13.11 23.30
C PRO A 499 -2.26 12.32 22.24
N ALA A 500 -3.33 11.66 22.66
CA ALA A 500 -4.26 10.97 21.76
C ALA A 500 -5.23 11.92 21.03
N THR A 501 -5.14 13.23 21.25
CA THR A 501 -5.98 14.25 20.58
C THR A 501 -5.68 14.41 19.09
N GLY A 502 -4.60 13.80 18.59
CA GLY A 502 -4.20 13.85 17.19
C GLY A 502 -3.34 15.08 16.89
N ASP A 503 -3.80 16.29 17.15
CA ASP A 503 -3.19 17.48 16.55
C ASP A 503 -1.81 17.88 17.11
N GLY A 504 -0.93 18.35 16.22
CA GLY A 504 0.25 19.16 16.56
C GLY A 504 1.49 18.43 17.06
N VAL A 505 1.50 17.09 17.07
CA VAL A 505 2.65 16.28 17.51
C VAL A 505 3.05 15.31 16.41
N ASN A 506 4.08 15.70 15.65
CA ASN A 506 4.57 14.93 14.51
C ASN A 506 5.91 14.27 14.82
N TYR A 507 6.07 13.08 14.24
CA TYR A 507 7.28 12.27 14.16
C TYR A 507 7.82 11.73 15.49
N VAL A 508 7.19 12.04 16.64
CA VAL A 508 7.60 11.53 17.95
C VAL A 508 7.43 10.02 18.01
N GLN A 509 8.52 9.33 18.33
CA GLN A 509 8.63 7.88 18.21
C GLN A 509 9.39 7.26 19.37
N GLY A 510 8.93 6.08 19.79
CA GLY A 510 9.63 5.20 20.72
C GLY A 510 9.45 3.74 20.34
N GLY A 511 10.51 2.93 20.38
CA GLY A 511 10.40 1.51 20.05
C GLY A 511 11.71 0.77 19.80
N LEU A 512 11.62 -0.24 18.93
CA LEU A 512 12.68 -1.19 18.61
C LEU A 512 13.47 -0.75 17.38
N ILE A 513 14.75 -1.14 17.36
CA ILE A 513 15.60 -1.07 16.16
C ILE A 513 16.43 -2.35 15.99
N VAL A 514 16.59 -2.77 14.73
CA VAL A 514 17.70 -3.62 14.28
C VAL A 514 18.58 -2.76 13.39
N TRP A 515 19.80 -2.50 13.84
CA TRP A 515 20.67 -1.43 13.37
C TRP A 515 21.99 -2.02 12.87
N GLY A 516 22.28 -1.88 11.57
CA GLY A 516 23.62 -2.11 11.03
C GLY A 516 24.48 -0.89 11.27
N ASP A 517 24.04 0.24 10.70
CA ASP A 517 24.60 1.56 10.91
C ASP A 517 23.55 2.66 10.64
N ASP A 518 23.96 3.93 10.59
CA ASP A 518 23.07 5.07 10.37
C ASP A 518 22.47 5.09 8.94
N GLY A 519 23.05 4.36 7.99
CA GLY A 519 22.61 4.20 6.60
C GLY A 519 21.75 2.97 6.36
N ASP A 520 21.81 1.96 7.22
CA ASP A 520 21.13 0.68 7.03
C ASP A 520 20.52 0.14 8.34
N TYR A 521 19.18 0.20 8.46
CA TYR A 521 18.44 -0.31 9.62
C TYR A 521 16.96 -0.62 9.31
N VAL A 522 16.34 -1.39 10.20
CA VAL A 522 14.87 -1.47 10.32
C VAL A 522 14.43 -1.07 11.72
N ARG A 523 13.32 -0.34 11.83
CA ARG A 523 12.77 0.12 13.13
C ARG A 523 11.28 -0.11 13.22
N LEU A 524 10.80 -0.50 14.40
CA LEU A 524 9.37 -0.64 14.72
C LEU A 524 9.05 0.26 15.91
N THR A 525 8.21 1.26 15.72
CA THR A 525 7.96 2.31 16.72
C THR A 525 6.47 2.51 16.97
N SER A 526 6.12 2.91 18.20
CA SER A 526 4.89 3.67 18.44
C SER A 526 5.13 5.07 17.90
N ASN A 527 4.39 5.47 16.87
CA ASN A 527 4.60 6.71 16.13
C ASN A 527 3.41 7.66 16.26
N SER A 528 3.72 8.92 16.54
CA SER A 528 2.80 10.05 16.47
C SER A 528 3.03 10.81 15.19
N ILE A 529 2.11 10.73 14.23
CA ILE A 529 2.27 11.40 12.93
C ILE A 529 0.95 12.01 12.46
N PHE A 530 0.98 13.31 12.16
CA PHE A 530 -0.19 14.15 11.97
C PHE A 530 -1.17 13.93 13.12
N ASN A 531 -2.44 13.71 12.80
CA ASN A 531 -3.48 13.40 13.77
C ASN A 531 -3.60 11.90 14.10
N THR A 532 -2.67 11.08 13.62
CA THR A 532 -2.69 9.62 13.81
C THR A 532 -1.69 9.18 14.88
N ARG A 533 -2.05 8.13 15.60
CA ARG A 533 -1.23 7.36 16.53
C ARG A 533 -1.31 5.91 16.09
N GLN A 534 -0.17 5.36 15.68
CA GLN A 534 -0.10 4.05 15.06
C GLN A 534 1.32 3.50 15.17
N THR A 535 1.48 2.20 14.94
CA THR A 535 2.81 1.62 14.85
C THR A 535 3.37 1.72 13.45
N GLU A 536 4.57 2.28 13.31
CA GLU A 536 5.31 2.37 12.05
C GLU A 536 6.44 1.34 12.01
N PHE A 537 6.60 0.67 10.87
CA PHE A 537 7.73 -0.22 10.60
C PHE A 537 8.56 0.33 9.43
N GLY A 538 9.62 1.05 9.76
CA GLY A 538 10.51 1.75 8.84
C GLY A 538 11.73 0.93 8.43
N LYS A 539 12.24 1.22 7.23
CA LYS A 539 13.46 0.68 6.66
C LYS A 539 14.28 1.82 6.05
N GLN A 540 15.54 1.90 6.44
CA GLN A 540 16.53 2.78 5.85
C GLN A 540 17.56 1.95 5.10
N VAL A 541 17.94 2.39 3.90
CA VAL A 541 18.95 1.72 3.06
C VAL A 541 19.89 2.74 2.44
N SER A 542 21.19 2.45 2.44
CA SER A 542 22.21 3.26 1.79
C SER A 542 22.43 2.82 0.33
N GLY A 543 23.22 3.60 -0.44
CA GLY A 543 23.61 3.20 -1.79
C GLY A 543 22.51 3.19 -2.86
N GLN A 544 21.37 3.86 -2.60
CA GLN A 544 20.31 4.01 -3.59
C GLN A 544 20.77 4.93 -4.74
N PRO A 545 20.24 4.74 -5.97
CA PRO A 545 20.52 5.64 -7.09
C PRO A 545 20.26 7.10 -6.73
N ALA A 546 20.99 8.03 -7.35
CA ALA A 546 20.78 9.46 -7.11
C ALA A 546 19.31 9.84 -7.39
N GLY A 547 18.67 10.48 -6.41
CA GLY A 547 17.26 10.88 -6.47
C GLY A 547 16.27 9.79 -6.08
N ALA A 548 16.69 8.53 -6.00
CA ALA A 548 15.84 7.46 -5.48
C ALA A 548 15.68 7.58 -3.95
N PRO A 549 14.53 7.16 -3.39
CA PRO A 549 14.31 7.17 -1.95
C PRO A 549 15.30 6.25 -1.23
N SER A 550 15.74 6.66 -0.03
CA SER A 550 16.57 5.86 0.87
C SER A 550 15.83 5.35 2.11
N TYR A 551 14.68 5.96 2.43
CA TYR A 551 13.78 5.54 3.51
C TYR A 551 12.44 5.06 2.96
N GLY A 552 11.90 4.02 3.57
CA GLY A 552 10.55 3.52 3.34
C GLY A 552 9.88 3.10 4.64
N ASN A 553 8.55 3.11 4.67
CA ASN A 553 7.81 2.66 5.84
C ASN A 553 6.53 1.91 5.47
N THR A 554 6.14 1.01 6.36
CA THR A 554 4.78 0.46 6.44
C THR A 554 4.18 0.81 7.80
N VAL A 555 2.88 0.61 7.97
CA VAL A 555 2.18 0.75 9.26
C VAL A 555 1.53 -0.58 9.62
N VAL A 556 1.34 -0.86 10.90
CA VAL A 556 0.84 -2.19 11.34
C VAL A 556 -0.53 -2.10 12.01
N GLY A 557 -0.67 -1.34 13.08
CA GLY A 557 -1.94 -1.24 13.79
C GLY A 557 -2.01 -0.05 14.73
N PRO A 558 -3.10 0.07 15.50
CA PRO A 558 -3.24 1.11 16.51
C PRO A 558 -2.19 0.95 17.61
N VAL A 559 -1.94 2.04 18.34
CA VAL A 559 -1.16 2.04 19.58
C VAL A 559 -2.08 2.26 20.77
N GLY A 560 -1.80 1.56 21.87
CA GLY A 560 -2.49 1.73 23.16
C GLY A 560 -1.78 2.77 24.05
N ASP A 561 -2.19 2.86 25.31
CA ASP A 561 -1.44 3.62 26.32
C ASP A 561 -0.08 2.98 26.59
N THR A 562 -0.05 1.65 26.54
CA THR A 562 1.16 0.83 26.31
C THR A 562 0.96 0.02 25.03
N THR A 563 2.05 -0.28 24.34
CA THR A 563 2.05 -1.11 23.13
C THR A 563 3.22 -2.07 23.17
N THR A 564 2.96 -3.36 22.97
CA THR A 564 4.01 -4.36 22.78
C THR A 564 4.39 -4.44 21.31
N LEU A 565 5.63 -4.07 21.00
CA LEU A 565 6.22 -4.11 19.67
C LEU A 565 7.10 -5.34 19.54
N ARG A 566 7.06 -6.00 18.38
CA ARG A 566 7.86 -7.20 18.10
C ARG A 566 8.40 -7.19 16.67
N ILE A 567 9.69 -7.45 16.52
CA ILE A 567 10.34 -7.74 15.24
C ILE A 567 10.78 -9.21 15.25
N VAL A 568 10.32 -9.99 14.27
CA VAL A 568 10.80 -11.35 14.03
C VAL A 568 11.81 -11.33 12.90
N HIS A 569 13.01 -11.82 13.18
CA HIS A 569 14.08 -12.01 12.20
C HIS A 569 14.15 -13.48 11.74
N ARG A 570 14.19 -13.68 10.43
CA ARG A 570 14.40 -14.98 9.76
C ARG A 570 15.43 -14.86 8.66
N VAL A 571 16.26 -15.88 8.48
CA VAL A 571 17.07 -16.03 7.26
C VAL A 571 16.39 -17.00 6.31
N ALA A 572 16.05 -16.55 5.10
CA ALA A 572 15.37 -17.38 4.10
C ALA A 572 16.01 -17.18 2.71
N GLY A 573 16.50 -18.25 2.10
CA GLY A 573 17.16 -18.18 0.79
C GLY A 573 18.42 -17.31 0.78
N GLY A 574 19.11 -17.20 1.93
CA GLY A 574 20.28 -16.34 2.10
C GLY A 574 19.95 -14.86 2.38
N GLU A 575 18.68 -14.49 2.43
CA GLU A 575 18.24 -13.12 2.70
C GLU A 575 17.66 -12.98 4.11
N HIS A 576 17.98 -11.86 4.76
CA HIS A 576 17.46 -11.50 6.08
C HIS A 576 16.08 -10.85 5.94
N ARG A 577 15.09 -11.42 6.65
CA ARG A 577 13.69 -10.97 6.66
C ARG A 577 13.29 -10.52 8.06
N TYR A 578 12.65 -9.37 8.15
CA TYR A 578 12.20 -8.74 9.37
C TYR A 578 10.70 -8.51 9.29
N THR A 579 9.92 -9.20 10.13
CA THR A 579 8.46 -9.07 10.17
C THR A 579 8.04 -8.31 11.42
N ALA A 580 7.23 -7.27 11.26
CA ALA A 580 6.68 -6.53 12.39
C ALA A 580 5.41 -7.18 12.94
N TYR A 581 5.26 -7.11 14.25
CA TYR A 581 4.02 -7.41 14.96
C TYR A 581 3.78 -6.36 16.05
N THR A 582 2.53 -6.04 16.30
CA THR A 582 2.12 -5.12 17.37
C THR A 582 0.97 -5.70 18.18
N SER A 583 0.86 -5.30 19.44
CA SER A 583 -0.24 -5.68 20.33
C SER A 583 -0.50 -4.56 21.34
N VAL A 584 -1.77 -4.20 21.52
CA VAL A 584 -2.20 -3.21 22.52
C VAL A 584 -2.58 -3.83 23.86
N ASP A 585 -2.65 -5.17 23.94
CA ASP A 585 -3.02 -5.92 25.15
C ASP A 585 -1.96 -6.95 25.57
N GLY A 586 -0.85 -7.04 24.83
CA GLY A 586 0.25 -7.99 25.04
C GLY A 586 -0.10 -9.46 24.72
N ARG A 587 -1.30 -9.74 24.20
CA ARG A 587 -1.82 -11.10 23.98
C ARG A 587 -2.16 -11.35 22.52
N HIS A 588 -2.93 -10.46 21.91
CA HIS A 588 -3.34 -10.55 20.52
C HIS A 588 -2.38 -9.71 19.67
N PHE A 589 -1.59 -10.40 18.85
CA PHE A 589 -0.62 -9.76 17.96
C PHE A 589 -1.17 -9.64 16.55
N VAL A 590 -1.20 -8.40 16.06
CA VAL A 590 -1.42 -8.06 14.66
C VAL A 590 -0.09 -8.23 13.92
N ARG A 591 -0.10 -8.99 12.83
CA ARG A 591 1.06 -9.17 11.95
C ARG A 591 1.06 -8.08 10.87
N GLY A 592 2.18 -7.39 10.70
CA GLY A 592 2.40 -6.39 9.65
C GLY A 592 3.21 -6.93 8.46
N GLY A 593 3.73 -5.98 7.67
CA GLY A 593 4.61 -6.27 6.55
C GLY A 593 5.96 -6.86 6.96
N THR A 594 6.62 -7.50 6.00
CA THR A 594 7.97 -8.05 6.12
C THR A 594 8.95 -7.28 5.25
N TRP A 595 9.93 -6.63 5.84
CA TRP A 595 11.07 -6.07 5.11
C TRP A 595 12.12 -7.14 4.89
N THR A 596 12.82 -7.07 3.77
CA THR A 596 14.16 -7.66 3.69
C THR A 596 15.19 -6.56 3.81
N ALA A 597 16.31 -6.84 4.47
CA ALA A 597 17.37 -5.84 4.64
C ALA A 597 18.71 -6.54 4.87
N ASP A 598 19.74 -6.12 4.13
CA ASP A 598 21.12 -6.43 4.49
C ASP A 598 21.58 -5.38 5.49
N LEU A 599 21.90 -5.80 6.71
CA LEU A 599 22.33 -4.92 7.80
C LEU A 599 23.80 -5.19 8.18
N GLY A 600 24.57 -5.79 7.27
CA GLY A 600 25.95 -6.17 7.48
C GLY A 600 26.12 -7.42 8.35
N SER A 601 27.38 -7.75 8.65
CA SER A 601 27.74 -9.01 9.33
C SER A 601 27.59 -8.99 10.86
N ALA A 602 27.40 -7.82 11.45
CA ALA A 602 27.31 -7.64 12.90
C ALA A 602 26.21 -6.64 13.29
N PRO A 603 24.95 -6.88 12.88
CA PRO A 603 23.84 -6.00 13.26
C PRO A 603 23.65 -6.00 14.78
N ARG A 604 23.08 -4.90 15.27
CA ARG A 604 22.77 -4.68 16.68
C ARG A 604 21.26 -4.59 16.86
N ILE A 605 20.76 -4.95 18.04
CA ILE A 605 19.35 -4.85 18.41
C ILE A 605 19.21 -3.92 19.61
N GLY A 606 18.11 -3.18 19.69
CA GLY A 606 17.97 -2.22 20.78
C GLY A 606 16.71 -1.37 20.75
N LEU A 607 16.83 -0.24 21.44
CA LEU A 607 15.76 0.73 21.71
C LEU A 607 16.12 2.11 21.15
N ILE A 608 15.10 2.86 20.76
CA ILE A 608 15.19 4.25 20.26
C ILE A 608 14.07 5.12 20.84
N SER A 609 14.36 6.42 21.05
CA SER A 609 13.42 7.46 21.51
C SER A 609 13.78 8.79 20.82
N LEU A 610 13.00 9.20 19.80
CA LEU A 610 13.43 10.19 18.81
C LEU A 610 12.26 10.90 18.08
N GLY A 611 12.62 11.72 17.08
CA GLY A 611 11.73 12.34 16.09
C GLY A 611 11.02 13.63 16.52
N GLY A 612 11.04 13.95 17.81
CA GLY A 612 10.58 15.22 18.36
C GLY A 612 10.81 15.27 19.86
N ALA A 613 11.18 16.43 20.42
CA ALA A 613 11.47 16.58 21.85
C ALA A 613 10.22 16.90 22.70
N GLY A 614 10.36 16.76 24.02
CA GLY A 614 9.33 17.12 25.00
C GLY A 614 8.41 15.97 25.44
N PHE A 615 8.68 14.76 24.97
CA PHE A 615 7.94 13.54 25.30
C PHE A 615 8.88 12.51 25.94
N THR A 616 8.32 11.43 26.48
CA THR A 616 9.05 10.33 27.11
C THR A 616 8.57 8.99 26.58
N SER A 617 9.54 8.19 26.12
CA SER A 617 9.34 6.76 25.92
C SER A 617 9.63 6.02 27.23
N THR A 618 8.68 5.22 27.69
CA THR A 618 8.82 4.36 28.88
C THR A 618 8.79 2.91 28.43
N PHE A 619 9.92 2.22 28.56
CA PHE A 619 10.09 0.82 28.20
C PHE A 619 10.01 -0.07 29.45
N GLU A 620 9.17 -1.10 29.41
CA GLU A 620 9.06 -2.08 30.50
C GLU A 620 10.13 -3.17 30.38
N ASP A 621 10.52 -3.51 29.16
CA ASP A 621 11.51 -4.55 28.90
C ASP A 621 12.19 -4.40 27.54
N LEU A 622 13.28 -5.15 27.35
CA LEU A 622 13.81 -5.54 26.05
C LEU A 622 13.99 -7.05 26.11
N ARG A 623 13.21 -7.80 25.33
CA ARG A 623 13.23 -9.27 25.32
C ARG A 623 13.73 -9.80 24.00
N VAL A 624 14.59 -10.80 24.09
CA VAL A 624 15.09 -11.55 22.95
C VAL A 624 14.80 -13.03 23.16
N SER A 625 14.30 -13.70 22.13
CA SER A 625 14.00 -15.13 22.18
C SER A 625 14.31 -15.81 20.85
N THR A 626 14.43 -17.14 20.86
CA THR A 626 14.41 -17.93 19.62
C THR A 626 13.05 -17.80 18.94
N VAL A 627 12.93 -18.12 17.65
CA VAL A 627 11.62 -18.17 16.99
C VAL A 627 10.97 -19.55 17.14
N ALA A 628 9.66 -19.56 17.40
CA ALA A 628 8.81 -20.74 17.27
C ALA A 628 7.72 -20.46 16.22
N THR A 629 7.19 -21.52 15.59
CA THR A 629 6.21 -21.39 14.51
C THR A 629 4.96 -22.20 14.82
N HIS A 630 3.78 -21.57 14.78
CA HIS A 630 2.49 -22.22 15.00
C HIS A 630 1.66 -22.23 13.73
N ARG A 631 0.91 -23.32 13.52
CA ARG A 631 -0.22 -23.34 12.57
C ARG A 631 -1.48 -23.03 13.36
N ARG A 632 -2.18 -21.96 12.97
CA ARG A 632 -3.48 -21.59 13.56
C ARG A 632 -4.64 -22.35 12.91
#